data_AF-A0A1A3GKK6-F1
#
_entry.id   AF-A0A1A3GKK6-F1
#
_cell.length_a   1.000
_cell.length_b   1.000
_cell.length_c   1.000
_cell.angle_alpha   90.00
_cell.angle_beta   90.00
_cell.angle_gamma   90.00
#
_symmetry.space_group_name_H-M   'P 1'
#
loop_
_entity.id
_entity.type
_entity.pdbx_description
1 polymer ?
#
loop_
_entity_poly.entity_id
_entity_poly.type
_entity_poly.pdbx_seq_one_letter_code
_entity_poly.pdbx_strand_id
1 'polypeptide(L)'
;MTEQRPPVPPFTKETALQKVQAAEDAWNTRDPQRVALAYTPDSVWRNRDTFVTGREDIVQFLTAKWQREHDYALRKTLWAFHENRIAVKFQYEWHDAAGQWWRSYGNELWQFDADGLMERREASINDVRIDEGDRRIFGPRPERDRGVELPLQ
;
A
#
# COMPACT_ATOMS: atom_id res chain seq x y z
N MET A 1 7.58 -16.76 20.09
CA MET A 1 6.32 -17.01 19.36
C MET A 1 6.36 -16.10 18.14
N THR A 2 6.28 -16.63 16.93
CA THR A 2 6.18 -15.83 15.71
C THR A 2 4.89 -15.00 15.78
N GLU A 3 4.98 -13.70 15.50
CA GLU A 3 3.85 -12.78 15.60
C GLU A 3 2.94 -12.98 14.38
N GLN A 4 1.81 -13.66 14.58
CA GLN A 4 0.82 -13.86 13.52
C GLN A 4 0.05 -12.58 13.24
N ARG A 5 -0.20 -12.31 11.95
CA ARG A 5 -0.91 -11.14 11.46
C ARG A 5 -2.11 -11.56 10.60
N PRO A 6 -3.23 -11.97 11.22
CA PRO A 6 -4.43 -12.36 10.49
C PRO A 6 -4.97 -11.18 9.64
N PRO A 7 -5.65 -11.46 8.51
CA PRO A 7 -5.90 -12.78 7.93
C PRO A 7 -4.63 -13.47 7.41
N VAL A 8 -4.54 -14.79 7.59
CA VAL A 8 -3.42 -15.63 7.10
C VAL A 8 -3.84 -16.40 5.84
N PRO A 9 -2.91 -16.77 4.94
CA PRO A 9 -3.23 -17.56 3.76
C PRO A 9 -3.58 -19.03 4.10
N PRO A 10 -4.26 -19.77 3.21
CA PRO A 10 -4.77 -19.34 1.89
C PRO A 10 -5.96 -18.39 2.00
N PHE A 11 -6.00 -17.37 1.14
CA PHE A 11 -7.03 -16.35 1.19
C PHE A 11 -8.33 -16.80 0.50
N THR A 12 -9.44 -16.41 1.10
CA THR A 12 -10.76 -16.28 0.47
C THR A 12 -10.94 -14.86 -0.07
N LYS A 13 -11.98 -14.63 -0.88
CA LYS A 13 -12.30 -13.27 -1.35
C LYS A 13 -12.49 -12.29 -0.18
N GLU A 14 -13.20 -12.72 0.86
CA GLU A 14 -13.47 -11.92 2.05
C GLU A 14 -12.19 -11.55 2.80
N THR A 15 -11.34 -12.54 3.09
CA THR A 15 -10.09 -12.33 3.82
C THR A 15 -9.06 -11.56 2.99
N ALA A 16 -9.04 -11.72 1.66
CA ALA A 16 -8.23 -10.90 0.77
C ALA A 16 -8.67 -9.42 0.80
N LEU A 17 -9.97 -9.13 0.77
CA LEU A 17 -10.49 -7.77 0.91
C LEU A 17 -10.11 -7.15 2.27
N GLN A 18 -10.24 -7.91 3.35
CA GLN A 18 -9.79 -7.48 4.68
C GLN A 18 -8.29 -7.19 4.70
N LYS A 19 -7.46 -8.02 4.05
CA LYS A 19 -6.01 -7.82 3.96
C LYS A 19 -5.66 -6.54 3.19
N VAL A 20 -6.34 -6.30 2.06
CA VAL A 20 -6.17 -5.08 1.26
C VAL A 20 -6.56 -3.83 2.04
N GLN A 21 -7.70 -3.85 2.74
CA GLN A 21 -8.15 -2.71 3.54
C GLN A 21 -7.21 -2.47 4.74
N ALA A 22 -6.75 -3.51 5.44
CA ALA A 22 -5.80 -3.36 6.54
C ALA A 22 -4.46 -2.76 6.06
N ALA A 23 -4.01 -3.13 4.87
CA ALA A 23 -2.84 -2.51 4.25
C ALA A 23 -3.11 -1.04 3.88
N GLU A 24 -4.27 -0.71 3.30
CA GLU A 24 -4.64 0.69 3.03
C GLU A 24 -4.63 1.55 4.30
N ASP A 25 -5.27 1.06 5.36
CA ASP A 25 -5.37 1.76 6.64
C ASP A 25 -3.98 1.98 7.25
N ALA A 26 -3.12 0.95 7.22
CA ALA A 26 -1.75 1.06 7.71
C ALA A 26 -0.94 2.11 6.92
N TRP A 27 -0.99 2.09 5.59
CA TRP A 27 -0.25 3.05 4.77
C TRP A 27 -0.77 4.49 4.92
N ASN A 28 -2.06 4.69 5.17
CA ASN A 28 -2.62 6.03 5.44
C ASN A 28 -2.19 6.62 6.79
N THR A 29 -1.65 5.81 7.72
CA THR A 29 -1.02 6.34 8.93
C THR A 29 0.25 7.13 8.63
N ARG A 30 0.93 6.83 7.51
CA ARG A 30 2.23 7.39 7.13
C ARG A 30 3.30 7.18 8.21
N ASP A 31 3.17 6.10 8.98
CA ASP A 31 4.12 5.68 10.02
C ASP A 31 5.00 4.53 9.49
N PRO A 32 6.29 4.78 9.21
CA PRO A 32 7.21 3.77 8.68
C PRO A 32 7.32 2.53 9.54
N GLN A 33 7.39 2.69 10.86
CA GLN A 33 7.56 1.58 11.80
C GLN A 33 6.31 0.72 11.81
N ARG A 34 5.13 1.35 11.94
CA ARG A 34 3.84 0.64 11.94
C ARG A 34 3.61 -0.13 10.64
N VAL A 35 3.97 0.46 9.49
CA VAL A 35 3.80 -0.21 8.19
C VAL A 35 4.80 -1.34 8.01
N ALA A 36 6.06 -1.18 8.44
CA ALA A 36 7.09 -2.22 8.34
C ALA A 36 6.73 -3.52 9.10
N LEU A 37 5.95 -3.44 10.17
CA LEU A 37 5.47 -4.61 10.92
C LEU A 37 4.54 -5.54 10.12
N ALA A 38 4.05 -5.13 8.95
CA ALA A 38 3.26 -5.99 8.06
C ALA A 38 4.11 -6.93 7.17
N TYR A 39 5.44 -6.79 7.20
CA TYR A 39 6.38 -7.51 6.34
C TYR A 39 7.22 -8.49 7.16
N THR A 40 7.75 -9.54 6.55
CA THR A 40 8.72 -10.42 7.23
C THR A 40 10.03 -9.66 7.54
N PRO A 41 10.83 -10.08 8.53
CA PRO A 41 12.13 -9.45 8.82
C PRO A 41 13.07 -9.36 7.62
N ASP A 42 12.97 -10.30 6.69
CA ASP A 42 13.76 -10.48 5.46
C ASP A 42 12.98 -10.17 4.16
N SER A 43 11.84 -9.49 4.27
CA SER A 43 10.95 -9.20 3.13
C SER A 43 11.67 -8.52 1.97
N VAL A 44 11.39 -8.96 0.74
CA VAL A 44 12.04 -8.45 -0.47
C VAL A 44 11.07 -7.62 -1.29
N TRP A 45 11.43 -6.37 -1.59
CA TRP A 45 10.63 -5.48 -2.41
C TRP A 45 11.30 -5.08 -3.71
N ARG A 46 10.46 -4.84 -4.71
CA ARG A 46 10.74 -3.88 -5.78
C ARG A 46 9.67 -2.79 -5.73
N ASN A 47 10.07 -1.54 -5.59
CA ASN A 47 9.18 -0.38 -5.67
C ASN A 47 9.69 0.54 -6.79
N ARG A 48 8.95 0.59 -7.91
CA ARG A 48 9.40 1.20 -9.17
C ARG A 48 10.72 0.55 -9.63
N ASP A 49 11.80 1.31 -9.61
CA ASP A 49 13.17 0.96 -9.94
C ASP A 49 14.05 0.70 -8.70
N THR A 50 13.51 0.86 -7.50
CA THR A 50 14.24 0.64 -6.24
C THR A 50 13.99 -0.77 -5.68
N PHE A 51 15.05 -1.42 -5.21
CA PHE A 51 14.99 -2.69 -4.50
C PHE A 51 15.30 -2.50 -3.03
N VAL A 52 14.58 -3.21 -2.16
CA VAL A 52 14.63 -3.04 -0.69
C VAL A 52 14.61 -4.43 -0.06
N THR A 53 15.43 -4.69 0.95
CA THR A 53 15.47 -6.00 1.62
C THR A 53 15.47 -5.85 3.14
N GLY A 54 14.44 -6.42 3.77
CA GLY A 54 14.28 -6.45 5.21
C GLY A 54 13.59 -5.22 5.80
N ARG A 55 13.11 -5.36 7.04
CA ARG A 55 12.28 -4.35 7.72
C ARG A 55 12.99 -3.01 7.90
N GLU A 56 14.29 -3.02 8.17
CA GLU A 56 15.06 -1.80 8.39
C GLU A 56 15.10 -0.94 7.13
N ASP A 57 15.45 -1.53 5.98
CA ASP A 57 15.47 -0.84 4.70
C ASP A 57 14.06 -0.39 4.27
N ILE A 58 13.03 -1.17 4.60
CA ILE A 58 11.62 -0.78 4.40
C ILE A 58 11.30 0.48 5.20
N VAL A 59 11.70 0.56 6.47
CA VAL A 59 11.50 1.77 7.30
C VAL A 59 12.21 2.97 6.68
N GLN A 60 13.45 2.81 6.23
CA GLN A 60 14.20 3.89 5.59
C GLN A 60 13.52 4.37 4.30
N PHE A 61 13.11 3.43 3.44
CA PHE A 61 12.37 3.72 2.21
C PHE A 61 11.07 4.49 2.48
N LEU A 62 10.27 4.02 3.45
CA LEU A 62 8.99 4.65 3.80
C LEU A 62 9.17 6.03 4.45
N THR A 63 10.24 6.21 5.23
CA THR A 63 10.60 7.51 5.81
C THR A 63 10.89 8.52 4.71
N ALA A 64 11.75 8.17 3.75
CA ALA A 64 12.06 9.03 2.61
C ALA A 64 10.83 9.30 1.73
N LYS A 65 9.96 8.28 1.54
CA LYS A 65 8.71 8.43 0.80
C LYS A 65 7.83 9.54 1.38
N TRP A 66 7.54 9.52 2.67
CA TRP A 66 6.63 10.48 3.29
C TRP A 66 7.28 11.80 3.70
N GLN A 67 8.60 11.91 3.64
CA GLN A 67 9.28 13.21 3.60
C GLN A 67 9.05 13.95 2.27
N ARG A 68 8.87 13.22 1.17
CA ARG A 68 8.63 13.79 -0.16
C ARG A 68 7.15 13.94 -0.49
N GLU A 69 6.34 12.95 -0.13
CA GLU A 69 4.94 12.83 -0.55
C GLU A 69 3.99 13.39 0.52
N HIS A 70 3.81 14.71 0.51
CA HIS A 70 3.00 15.42 1.50
C HIS A 70 1.50 15.20 1.27
N ASP A 71 0.72 15.26 2.36
CA ASP A 71 -0.73 15.01 2.38
C ASP A 71 -1.16 13.71 1.68
N TYR A 72 -0.27 12.72 1.68
CA TYR A 72 -0.50 11.40 1.12
C TYR A 72 -1.83 10.80 1.60
N ALA A 73 -2.69 10.46 0.65
CA ALA A 73 -3.95 9.76 0.89
C ALA A 73 -4.14 8.64 -0.15
N LEU A 74 -4.35 7.41 0.31
CA LEU A 74 -4.30 6.19 -0.49
C LEU A 74 -5.63 5.46 -0.52
N ARG A 75 -5.93 4.87 -1.67
CA ARG A 75 -7.02 3.92 -1.89
C ARG A 75 -6.48 2.68 -2.62
N LYS A 76 -6.73 1.51 -2.08
CA LYS A 76 -6.41 0.20 -2.64
C LYS A 76 -7.71 -0.53 -3.00
N THR A 77 -7.62 -1.36 -4.03
CA THR A 77 -8.69 -2.20 -4.54
C THR A 77 -8.11 -3.56 -4.88
N LEU A 78 -8.72 -4.62 -4.35
CA LEU A 78 -8.37 -6.00 -4.70
C LEU A 78 -8.61 -6.22 -6.21
N TRP A 79 -7.61 -6.74 -6.91
CA TRP A 79 -7.74 -7.13 -8.32
C TRP A 79 -7.98 -8.63 -8.46
N ALA A 80 -7.12 -9.43 -7.84
CA ALA A 80 -7.19 -10.88 -7.82
C ALA A 80 -6.48 -11.43 -6.58
N PHE A 81 -6.73 -12.69 -6.25
CA PHE A 81 -5.99 -13.41 -5.22
C PHE A 81 -5.88 -14.89 -5.61
N HIS A 82 -4.86 -15.56 -5.13
CA HIS A 82 -4.66 -16.99 -5.31
C HIS A 82 -3.78 -17.52 -4.18
N GLU A 83 -4.28 -18.46 -3.39
CA GLU A 83 -3.58 -19.05 -2.24
C GLU A 83 -2.98 -17.98 -1.31
N ASN A 84 -1.65 -17.83 -1.29
CA ASN A 84 -0.93 -16.86 -0.47
C ASN A 84 -0.55 -15.57 -1.21
N ARG A 85 -1.16 -15.30 -2.37
CA ARG A 85 -0.87 -14.13 -3.21
C ARG A 85 -2.08 -13.24 -3.40
N ILE A 86 -1.84 -11.93 -3.42
CA ILE A 86 -2.85 -10.91 -3.68
C ILE A 86 -2.30 -9.92 -4.72
N ALA A 87 -3.09 -9.65 -5.75
CA ALA A 87 -2.85 -8.59 -6.71
C ALA A 87 -3.77 -7.39 -6.40
N VAL A 88 -3.21 -6.19 -6.38
CA VAL A 88 -3.89 -4.98 -5.92
C VAL A 88 -3.68 -3.85 -6.92
N LYS A 89 -4.74 -3.11 -7.22
CA LYS A 89 -4.67 -1.78 -7.84
C LYS A 89 -4.76 -0.73 -6.75
N PHE A 90 -4.08 0.40 -6.93
CA PHE A 90 -4.22 1.51 -6.00
C PHE A 90 -4.03 2.86 -6.67
N GLN A 91 -4.60 3.87 -6.05
CA GLN A 91 -4.38 5.27 -6.37
C GLN A 91 -4.04 6.01 -5.08
N TYR A 92 -3.09 6.94 -5.13
CA TYR A 92 -2.89 7.88 -4.04
C TYR A 92 -2.65 9.29 -4.55
N GLU A 93 -3.07 10.27 -3.77
CA GLU A 93 -2.86 11.68 -4.05
C GLU A 93 -1.91 12.27 -3.01
N TRP A 94 -1.04 13.17 -3.46
CA TRP A 94 -0.02 13.85 -2.65
C TRP A 94 0.44 15.12 -3.36
N HIS A 95 1.15 16.00 -2.66
CA HIS A 95 1.86 17.11 -3.29
C HIS A 95 3.33 17.13 -2.90
N ASP A 96 4.18 17.66 -3.78
CA ASP A 96 5.58 17.87 -3.48
C ASP A 96 5.82 19.18 -2.70
N ALA A 97 7.07 19.44 -2.35
CA ALA A 97 7.48 20.63 -1.61
C ALA A 97 7.25 21.95 -2.38
N ALA A 98 7.07 21.90 -3.70
CA ALA A 98 6.72 23.07 -4.52
C ALA A 98 5.21 23.30 -4.60
N GLY A 99 4.40 22.42 -3.97
CA GLY A 99 2.94 22.49 -3.99
C GLY A 99 2.31 21.86 -5.24
N GLN A 100 3.09 21.18 -6.10
CA GLN A 100 2.51 20.47 -7.23
C GLN A 100 1.82 19.20 -6.75
N TRP A 101 0.55 19.05 -7.10
CA TRP A 101 -0.24 17.85 -6.82
C TRP A 101 -0.04 16.73 -7.85
N TRP A 102 -0.08 15.51 -7.35
CA TRP A 102 0.11 14.29 -8.14
C TRP A 102 -0.96 13.27 -7.77
N ARG A 103 -1.50 12.58 -8.77
CA ARG A 103 -2.21 11.33 -8.60
C ARG A 103 -1.34 10.19 -9.11
N SER A 104 -0.91 9.34 -8.19
CA SER A 104 -0.11 8.17 -8.48
C SER A 104 -1.00 6.95 -8.67
N TYR A 105 -0.87 6.29 -9.81
CA TYR A 105 -1.58 5.05 -10.15
C TYR A 105 -0.61 3.89 -10.01
N GLY A 106 -1.02 2.84 -9.31
CA GLY A 106 -0.13 1.70 -9.05
C GLY A 106 -0.81 0.34 -9.15
N ASN A 107 0.01 -0.64 -9.52
CA ASN A 107 -0.28 -2.05 -9.35
C ASN A 107 0.77 -2.65 -8.42
N GLU A 108 0.33 -3.44 -7.46
CA GLU A 108 1.24 -4.19 -6.60
C GLU A 108 0.81 -5.65 -6.43
N LEU A 109 1.82 -6.51 -6.35
CA LEU A 109 1.70 -7.95 -6.17
C LEU A 109 2.34 -8.31 -4.84
N TRP A 110 1.57 -9.01 -4.01
CA TRP A 110 1.95 -9.41 -2.66
C TRP A 110 2.03 -10.92 -2.56
N GLN A 111 3.05 -11.42 -1.88
CA GLN A 111 3.14 -12.80 -1.42
C GLN A 111 3.34 -12.80 0.10
N PHE A 112 2.61 -13.69 0.78
CA PHE A 112 2.59 -13.79 2.24
C PHE A 112 3.13 -15.14 2.73
N ASP A 113 3.77 -15.11 3.90
CA ASP A 113 4.14 -16.32 4.64
C ASP A 113 2.93 -16.93 5.37
N ALA A 114 3.14 -18.06 6.06
CA ALA A 114 2.09 -18.76 6.80
C ALA A 114 1.56 -17.97 8.02
N ASP A 115 2.34 -17.02 8.55
CA ASP A 115 1.94 -16.16 9.67
C ASP A 115 1.21 -14.90 9.20
N GLY A 116 1.04 -14.72 7.89
CA GLY A 116 0.32 -13.61 7.27
C GLY A 116 1.16 -12.34 7.13
N LEU A 117 2.48 -12.41 7.26
CA LEU A 117 3.41 -11.32 6.97
C LEU A 117 3.78 -11.35 5.48
N MET A 118 3.98 -10.18 4.89
CA MET A 118 4.32 -10.08 3.47
C MET A 118 5.81 -10.31 3.27
N GLU A 119 6.19 -11.43 2.64
CA GLU A 119 7.59 -11.80 2.35
C GLU A 119 8.08 -11.24 1.01
N ARG A 120 7.17 -10.90 0.09
CA ARG A 120 7.51 -10.26 -1.18
C ARG A 120 6.49 -9.21 -1.59
N ARG A 121 6.99 -8.05 -2.04
CA ARG A 121 6.17 -6.94 -2.57
C ARG A 121 6.76 -6.37 -3.84
N GLU A 122 6.00 -6.42 -4.93
CA GLU A 122 6.39 -5.76 -6.17
C GLU A 122 5.38 -4.68 -6.52
N ALA A 123 5.83 -3.45 -6.71
CA ALA A 123 4.96 -2.32 -7.02
C ALA A 123 5.48 -1.54 -8.23
N SER A 124 4.62 -1.36 -9.23
CA SER A 124 4.83 -0.45 -10.36
C SER A 124 3.87 0.72 -10.21
N ILE A 125 4.40 1.94 -10.32
CA ILE A 125 3.66 3.16 -10.01
C ILE A 125 4.03 4.23 -11.04
N ASN A 126 3.02 4.95 -11.54
CA ASN A 126 3.17 6.07 -12.46
C ASN A 126 2.45 7.30 -11.89
N ASP A 127 3.11 8.46 -11.96
CA ASP A 127 2.59 9.71 -11.42
C ASP A 127 2.00 10.57 -12.53
N VAL A 128 0.78 11.05 -12.31
CA VAL A 128 0.09 11.96 -13.21
C VAL A 128 -0.06 13.30 -12.49
N ARG A 129 0.37 14.37 -13.13
CA ARG A 129 0.20 15.74 -12.63
C ARG A 129 -1.29 16.07 -12.59
N ILE A 130 -1.77 16.64 -11.49
CA ILE A 130 -3.16 17.12 -11.34
C ILE A 130 -3.17 18.53 -10.76
N ASP A 131 -4.27 19.26 -10.95
CA ASP A 131 -4.51 20.48 -10.19
C ASP A 131 -5.13 20.14 -8.82
N GLU A 132 -5.01 21.04 -7.84
CA GLU A 132 -5.57 20.81 -6.50
C GLU A 132 -7.10 20.58 -6.55
N GLY A 133 -7.80 21.28 -7.44
CA GLY A 133 -9.25 21.13 -7.64
C GLY A 133 -9.67 19.77 -8.21
N ASP A 134 -8.74 19.02 -8.81
CA ASP A 134 -9.03 17.70 -9.39
C ASP A 134 -8.95 16.57 -8.36
N ARG A 135 -8.55 16.86 -7.12
CA ARG A 135 -8.39 15.88 -6.04
C ARG A 135 -9.68 15.16 -5.71
N ARG A 136 -9.55 13.88 -5.38
CA ARG A 136 -10.69 13.01 -5.02
C ARG A 136 -10.41 12.14 -3.80
N ILE A 137 -9.16 12.09 -3.33
CA ILE A 137 -8.72 11.23 -2.24
C ILE A 137 -8.27 12.09 -1.06
N PHE A 138 -9.06 12.06 0.00
CA PHE A 138 -8.82 12.84 1.21
C PHE A 138 -8.73 11.91 2.42
N GLY A 139 -7.62 12.02 3.15
CA GLY A 139 -7.39 11.32 4.42
C GLY A 139 -7.63 9.80 4.38
N PRO A 140 -7.77 9.17 5.56
CA PRO A 140 -8.19 7.78 5.69
C PRO A 140 -9.57 7.54 5.07
N ARG A 141 -9.78 6.35 4.50
CA ARG A 141 -11.09 5.98 3.92
C ARG A 141 -12.11 5.73 5.05
N PRO A 142 -13.28 6.41 5.04
CA PRO A 142 -14.36 6.12 5.98
C PRO A 142 -14.89 4.70 5.82
N GLU A 143 -15.39 4.10 6.91
CA GLU A 143 -15.88 2.72 6.88
C GLU A 143 -16.98 2.48 5.83
N ARG A 144 -17.90 3.44 5.68
CA ARG A 144 -19.00 3.39 4.69
C ARG A 144 -18.52 3.35 3.23
N ASP A 145 -17.29 3.78 2.96
CA ASP A 145 -16.72 3.87 1.61
C ASP A 145 -15.77 2.69 1.32
N ARG A 146 -15.61 1.75 2.26
CA ARG A 146 -14.77 0.54 2.11
C ARG A 146 -15.29 -0.34 0.98
N GLY A 147 -14.39 -0.75 0.10
CA GLY A 147 -14.71 -1.58 -1.07
C GLY A 147 -15.27 -0.81 -2.27
N VAL A 148 -15.51 0.51 -2.15
CA VAL A 148 -15.88 1.34 -3.29
C VAL A 148 -14.66 1.58 -4.16
N GLU A 149 -14.76 1.20 -5.44
CA GLU A 149 -13.69 1.42 -6.42
C GLU A 149 -13.67 2.89 -6.86
N LEU A 150 -12.46 3.45 -6.95
CA LEU A 150 -12.28 4.78 -7.50
C LEU A 150 -12.40 4.75 -9.03
N PRO A 151 -12.97 5.81 -9.65
CA PRO A 151 -12.94 5.93 -11.09
C PRO A 151 -11.49 5.97 -11.59
N LEU A 152 -11.27 5.44 -12.79
CA LEU A 152 -9.95 5.48 -13.43
C LEU A 152 -9.59 6.90 -13.90
N GLN A 153 -10.58 7.64 -14.40
CA GLN A 153 -10.47 9.03 -14.88
C GLN A 153 -11.52 9.93 -14.25
#